data_AF-A0A8S3ESB0-F1
#
_entry.id   AF-A0A8S3ESB0-F1
#
_cell.length_a   1.000
_cell.length_b   1.000
_cell.length_c   1.000
_cell.angle_alpha   90.00
_cell.angle_beta   90.00
_cell.angle_gamma   90.00
#
_symmetry.space_group_name_H-M   'P 1'
#
loop_
_entity.id
_entity.type
_entity.pdbx_description
1 polymer ?
#
loop_
_entity_poly.entity_id
_entity_poly.type
_entity_poly.pdbx_seq_one_letter_code
_entity_poly.pdbx_strand_id
1 'polypeptide(L)'
;ITDDNEDGIYEPNSNFFVTNVKWINNGAMILPAGAILSFRSTEYISTDANHGILLQGASVGTILHSSNRFKCHMNSMRAISLNQPYIQRVQLTSQIHLLNRMFSGSEVSTNLICQYPIQIKEIKFPFVLCPNELAIATVTFTNLSTGVYGTCPSARSLGSVKCRFSAHSCIQVVPASRNEAYVYHNGIYEINQILPNSTKQIRFAIISSANTQNWYYDNLFWNMDLLLRDTVIEKHQNNIRIVPKFVPSERTDILLITDSLFTRTEFLEYQDLFRLFNFSSRYWDMQKYGPLNNSEPIWLHTANIIIFIYSNPKSKFNMIPSHLLLKHMNSSDYAGFICIGNCEIDELDFAIFDYNNLSCGNTNDENKSEKINHR
;
A
#
# COMPACT_ATOMS: atom_id res chain seq x y z
N ILE A 1 17.99 29.39 -0.37
CA ILE A 1 16.87 29.11 0.55
C ILE A 1 17.36 28.00 1.46
N THR A 2 17.19 28.13 2.77
CA THR A 2 17.66 27.17 3.78
C THR A 2 16.52 26.88 4.74
N ASP A 3 16.28 25.61 5.09
CA ASP A 3 15.31 25.22 6.10
C ASP A 3 15.83 25.49 7.53
N ASP A 4 14.96 25.42 8.54
CA ASP A 4 15.30 25.71 9.95
C ASP A 4 16.32 24.73 10.55
N ASN A 5 16.31 23.48 10.07
CA ASN A 5 17.15 22.40 10.60
C ASN A 5 18.41 22.16 9.74
N GLU A 6 18.54 22.91 8.64
CA GLU A 6 19.59 22.80 7.62
C GLU A 6 19.76 21.37 7.07
N ASP A 7 18.66 20.61 7.03
CA ASP A 7 18.65 19.20 6.62
C ASP A 7 18.28 19.01 5.13
N GLY A 8 17.98 20.11 4.44
CA GLY A 8 17.64 20.15 3.03
C GLY A 8 16.17 19.84 2.72
N ILE A 9 15.33 19.64 3.73
CA ILE A 9 13.92 19.29 3.58
C ILE A 9 13.02 20.40 4.13
N TYR A 10 12.08 20.88 3.31
CA TYR A 10 11.10 21.87 3.74
C TYR A 10 9.88 21.17 4.36
N GLU A 11 9.89 20.99 5.67
CA GLU A 11 8.82 20.28 6.38
C GLU A 11 7.54 21.12 6.53
N PRO A 12 6.35 20.51 6.56
CA PRO A 12 5.14 21.19 7.01
C PRO A 12 5.30 21.73 8.43
N ASN A 13 4.69 22.88 8.71
CA ASN A 13 4.75 23.53 10.02
C ASN A 13 6.18 23.93 10.48
N SER A 14 7.09 24.19 9.54
CA SER A 14 8.48 24.58 9.83
C SER A 14 8.83 25.93 9.23
N ASN A 15 9.88 26.58 9.76
CA ASN A 15 10.38 27.81 9.18
C ASN A 15 11.39 27.51 8.07
N PHE A 16 11.53 28.44 7.15
CA PHE A 16 12.65 28.46 6.22
C PHE A 16 13.05 29.89 5.93
N PHE A 17 14.25 30.06 5.40
CA PHE A 17 14.89 31.35 5.23
C PHE A 17 15.31 31.58 3.79
N VAL A 18 14.98 32.76 3.30
CA VAL A 18 15.45 33.23 1.99
C VAL A 18 16.53 34.28 2.25
N THR A 19 17.72 34.02 1.71
CA THR A 19 18.89 34.87 1.84
C THR A 19 19.49 35.13 0.46
N ASN A 20 20.35 36.14 0.37
CA ASN A 20 21.11 36.46 -0.85
C ASN A 20 20.21 36.70 -2.07
N VAL A 21 19.06 37.36 -1.86
CA VAL A 21 18.11 37.64 -2.93
C VAL A 21 18.70 38.70 -3.86
N LYS A 22 18.66 38.43 -5.16
CA LYS A 22 19.13 39.33 -6.22
C LYS A 22 17.97 39.68 -7.13
N TRP A 23 17.85 40.97 -7.45
CA TRP A 23 16.87 41.48 -8.39
C TRP A 23 17.55 42.32 -9.44
N ILE A 24 17.00 42.34 -10.65
CA ILE A 24 17.44 43.24 -11.70
C ILE A 24 16.27 44.10 -12.14
N ASN A 25 16.47 45.41 -12.22
CA ASN A 25 15.46 46.30 -12.80
C ASN A 25 15.50 46.20 -14.33
N ASN A 26 14.72 45.26 -14.87
CA ASN A 26 14.54 45.11 -16.32
C ASN A 26 13.40 45.97 -16.88
N GLY A 27 12.87 46.91 -16.10
CA GLY A 27 11.85 47.84 -16.56
C GLY A 27 12.41 48.94 -17.45
N ALA A 28 11.52 49.75 -18.02
CA ALA A 28 11.90 50.93 -18.81
C ALA A 28 12.15 52.19 -17.94
N MET A 29 11.97 52.09 -16.62
CA MET A 29 12.03 53.22 -15.69
C MET A 29 12.87 52.88 -14.46
N ILE A 30 13.33 53.92 -13.78
CA ILE A 30 14.01 53.79 -12.48
C ILE A 30 13.02 53.24 -11.45
N LEU A 31 13.44 52.23 -10.69
CA LEU A 31 12.71 51.78 -9.51
C LEU A 31 12.85 52.87 -8.43
N PRO A 32 11.77 53.49 -7.96
CA PRO A 32 11.84 54.55 -6.98
C PRO A 32 12.39 54.05 -5.63
N ALA A 33 13.12 54.93 -4.94
CA ALA A 33 13.54 54.67 -3.56
C ALA A 33 12.32 54.52 -2.63
N GLY A 34 12.45 53.66 -1.62
CA GLY A 34 11.36 53.35 -0.70
C GLY A 34 10.42 52.24 -1.19
N ALA A 35 10.65 51.67 -2.37
CA ALA A 35 9.99 50.43 -2.78
C ALA A 35 10.34 49.30 -1.80
N ILE A 36 9.39 48.43 -1.52
CA ILE A 36 9.51 47.35 -0.54
C ILE A 36 9.61 46.01 -1.27
N LEU A 37 10.70 45.29 -1.04
CA LEU A 37 10.83 43.88 -1.41
C LEU A 37 10.22 43.02 -0.30
N SER A 38 9.31 42.12 -0.67
CA SER A 38 8.67 41.18 0.24
C SER A 38 8.39 39.85 -0.45
N PHE A 39 7.93 38.86 0.32
CA PHE A 39 7.38 37.62 -0.21
C PHE A 39 5.88 37.60 0.03
N ARG A 40 5.15 37.04 -0.93
CA ARG A 40 3.69 36.93 -0.85
C ARG A 40 3.30 35.77 0.05
N SER A 41 2.41 36.02 1.01
CA SER A 41 1.75 34.95 1.74
C SER A 41 0.73 34.23 0.84
N THR A 42 0.70 32.91 0.94
CA THR A 42 -0.21 32.03 0.23
C THR A 42 -0.92 31.11 1.22
N GLU A 43 -1.78 30.22 0.73
CA GLU A 43 -2.39 29.20 1.58
C GLU A 43 -1.37 28.21 2.18
N TYR A 44 -0.16 28.10 1.59
CA TYR A 44 0.88 27.17 2.03
C TYR A 44 2.07 27.85 2.71
N ILE A 45 2.32 29.13 2.44
CA ILE A 45 3.47 29.86 2.96
C ILE A 45 2.97 31.12 3.65
N SER A 46 3.29 31.27 4.93
CA SER A 46 3.11 32.51 5.68
C SER A 46 4.41 33.30 5.70
N THR A 47 4.31 34.60 5.45
CA THR A 47 5.45 35.53 5.44
C THR A 47 5.14 36.67 6.39
N ASP A 48 6.09 37.09 7.22
CA ASP A 48 5.86 38.23 8.08
C ASP A 48 5.79 39.52 7.24
N ALA A 49 4.62 40.16 7.25
CA ALA A 49 4.36 41.39 6.51
C ALA A 49 5.28 42.55 6.94
N ASN A 50 5.80 42.53 8.16
CA ASN A 50 6.68 43.56 8.70
C ASN A 50 8.15 43.36 8.31
N HIS A 51 8.51 42.22 7.69
CA HIS A 51 9.88 41.92 7.25
C HIS A 51 10.18 42.35 5.80
N GLY A 52 9.38 43.25 5.25
CA GLY A 52 9.68 43.90 3.97
C GLY A 52 10.97 44.73 4.04
N ILE A 53 11.74 44.75 2.96
CA ILE A 53 12.99 45.50 2.88
C ILE A 53 12.80 46.74 2.02
N LEU A 54 13.12 47.90 2.57
CA LEU A 54 13.20 49.14 1.81
C LEU A 54 14.38 49.11 0.85
N LEU A 55 14.09 49.30 -0.43
CA LEU A 55 15.06 49.39 -1.50
C LEU A 55 15.48 50.85 -1.70
N GLN A 56 16.77 51.08 -1.97
CA GLN A 56 17.33 52.43 -2.20
C GLN A 56 16.98 53.01 -3.59
N GLY A 57 16.18 52.30 -4.38
CA GLY A 57 15.92 52.60 -5.78
C GLY A 57 16.99 52.01 -6.70
N ALA A 58 16.66 51.84 -7.98
CA ALA A 58 17.56 51.22 -8.95
C ALA A 58 17.33 51.74 -10.37
N SER A 59 18.41 52.15 -11.04
CA SER A 59 18.40 52.44 -12.47
C SER A 59 18.10 51.18 -13.29
N VAL A 60 17.64 51.38 -14.52
CA VAL A 60 17.42 50.28 -15.48
C VAL A 60 18.71 49.48 -15.65
N GLY A 61 18.60 48.16 -15.65
CA GLY A 61 19.71 47.20 -15.74
C GLY A 61 20.52 47.01 -14.46
N THR A 62 20.22 47.75 -13.38
CA THR A 62 20.97 47.63 -12.12
C THR A 62 20.52 46.39 -11.34
N ILE A 63 21.49 45.65 -10.81
CA ILE A 63 21.24 44.51 -9.92
C ILE A 63 21.21 45.00 -8.47
N LEU A 64 20.10 44.78 -7.80
CA LEU A 64 19.92 44.99 -6.37
C LEU A 64 20.25 43.71 -5.61
N HIS A 65 21.08 43.85 -4.59
CA HIS A 65 21.45 42.78 -3.67
C HIS A 65 20.83 43.02 -2.31
N SER A 66 20.10 42.03 -1.80
CA SER A 66 19.62 42.01 -0.42
C SER A 66 20.42 41.00 0.38
N SER A 67 21.22 41.49 1.35
CA SER A 67 21.91 40.67 2.35
C SER A 67 20.99 40.19 3.49
N ASN A 68 19.78 40.73 3.57
CA ASN A 68 18.84 40.39 4.63
C ASN A 68 18.30 38.96 4.50
N ARG A 69 17.89 38.43 5.66
CA ARG A 69 17.30 37.10 5.81
C ARG A 69 15.79 37.24 5.98
N PHE A 70 15.02 36.79 5.00
CA PHE A 70 13.57 36.71 5.09
C PHE A 70 13.17 35.42 5.79
N LYS A 71 12.42 35.52 6.88
CA LYS A 71 11.82 34.37 7.54
C LYS A 71 10.45 34.08 6.90
N CYS A 72 10.29 32.87 6.42
CA CYS A 72 9.03 32.34 5.92
C CYS A 72 8.63 31.12 6.76
N HIS A 73 7.35 30.81 6.80
CA HIS A 73 6.81 29.67 7.51
C HIS A 73 6.00 28.80 6.54
N MET A 74 6.32 27.52 6.51
CA MET A 74 5.54 26.53 5.78
C MET A 74 4.34 26.15 6.64
N ASN A 75 3.13 26.41 6.15
CA ASN A 75 1.91 26.13 6.90
C ASN A 75 1.76 24.64 7.17
N SER A 76 0.99 24.32 8.21
CA SER A 76 0.75 22.92 8.59
C SER A 76 0.00 22.15 7.48
N MET A 77 0.22 20.85 7.46
CA MET A 77 -0.48 19.92 6.58
C MET A 77 -1.99 19.94 6.86
N ARG A 78 -2.83 19.93 5.80
CA ARG A 78 -4.30 19.91 5.93
C ARG A 78 -4.86 18.57 6.39
N ALA A 79 -4.28 17.47 5.91
CA ALA A 79 -4.70 16.10 6.22
C ALA A 79 -3.52 15.13 6.09
N ILE A 80 -3.50 14.10 6.94
CA ILE A 80 -2.47 13.04 6.91
C ILE A 80 -2.55 12.27 5.60
N SER A 81 -1.40 12.06 4.96
CA SER A 81 -1.33 11.26 3.74
C SER A 81 -1.66 9.79 4.02
N LEU A 82 -2.57 9.25 3.21
CA LEU A 82 -3.02 7.86 3.28
C LEU A 82 -2.37 7.03 2.18
N ASN A 83 -1.74 5.91 2.57
CA ASN A 83 -1.08 4.94 1.69
C ASN A 83 0.01 5.51 0.76
N GLN A 84 0.52 6.71 1.06
CA GLN A 84 1.58 7.37 0.30
C GLN A 84 2.27 8.45 1.13
N PRO A 85 3.52 8.84 0.79
CA PRO A 85 4.18 9.96 1.43
C PRO A 85 3.50 11.31 1.17
N TYR A 86 3.61 12.25 2.11
CA TYR A 86 3.19 13.64 1.88
C TYR A 86 4.21 14.38 1.01
N ILE A 87 3.76 14.84 -0.16
CA ILE A 87 4.54 15.67 -1.08
C ILE A 87 3.64 16.77 -1.63
N GLN A 88 3.94 18.02 -1.32
CA GLN A 88 3.21 19.19 -1.79
C GLN A 88 4.17 20.14 -2.52
N ARG A 89 3.85 20.51 -3.76
CA ARG A 89 4.57 21.59 -4.45
C ARG A 89 3.99 22.92 -4.01
N VAL A 90 4.84 23.82 -3.55
CA VAL A 90 4.46 25.15 -3.09
C VAL A 90 5.23 26.20 -3.87
N GLN A 91 4.58 27.33 -4.14
CA GLN A 91 5.18 28.42 -4.89
C GLN A 91 5.53 29.55 -3.93
N LEU A 92 6.82 29.89 -3.87
CA LEU A 92 7.32 31.07 -3.18
C LEU A 92 7.44 32.20 -4.19
N THR A 93 6.63 33.24 -4.02
CA THR A 93 6.63 34.41 -4.91
C THR A 93 7.18 35.62 -4.19
N SER A 94 8.27 36.16 -4.71
CA SER A 94 8.83 37.43 -4.29
C SER A 94 8.20 38.57 -5.10
N GLN A 95 7.94 39.71 -4.46
CA GLN A 95 7.22 40.84 -5.04
C GLN A 95 7.83 42.18 -4.60
N ILE A 96 7.74 43.19 -5.47
CA ILE A 96 8.13 44.57 -5.14
C ILE A 96 6.89 45.46 -5.23
N HIS A 97 6.66 46.24 -4.19
CA HIS A 97 5.54 47.18 -4.15
C HIS A 97 5.97 48.52 -3.55
N LEU A 98 5.24 49.58 -3.87
CA LEU A 98 5.39 50.90 -3.27
C LEU A 98 4.00 51.40 -2.89
N LEU A 99 3.82 51.85 -1.64
CA LEU A 99 2.53 52.36 -1.14
C LEU A 99 1.37 51.37 -1.40
N ASN A 100 1.59 50.08 -1.11
CA ASN A 100 0.65 48.98 -1.35
C ASN A 100 0.24 48.77 -2.82
N ARG A 101 0.96 49.36 -3.79
CA ARG A 101 0.80 49.10 -5.21
C ARG A 101 1.97 48.30 -5.74
N MET A 102 1.68 47.14 -6.30
CA MET A 102 2.68 46.25 -6.87
C MET A 102 3.14 46.75 -8.24
N PHE A 103 4.43 46.60 -8.54
CA PHE A 103 4.95 46.91 -9.87
C PHE A 103 4.62 45.78 -10.86
N SER A 104 4.21 46.13 -12.08
CA SER A 104 3.98 45.14 -13.14
C SER A 104 5.26 44.35 -13.44
N GLY A 105 5.17 43.03 -13.48
CA GLY A 105 6.32 42.15 -13.73
C GLY A 105 7.32 42.05 -12.58
N SER A 106 6.99 42.55 -11.38
CA SER A 106 7.84 42.41 -10.20
C SER A 106 7.62 41.10 -9.44
N GLU A 107 6.73 40.22 -9.89
CA GLU A 107 6.57 38.90 -9.29
C GLU A 107 7.58 37.93 -9.90
N VAL A 108 8.43 37.35 -9.05
CA VAL A 108 9.33 36.26 -9.43
C VAL A 108 9.01 35.09 -8.52
N SER A 109 8.74 33.94 -9.13
CA SER A 109 8.31 32.76 -8.39
C SER A 109 9.29 31.61 -8.51
N THR A 110 9.46 30.86 -7.43
CA THR A 110 10.20 29.60 -7.40
C THR A 110 9.36 28.51 -6.76
N ASN A 111 9.55 27.27 -7.19
CA ASN A 111 8.84 26.12 -6.65
C ASN A 111 9.69 25.45 -5.56
N LEU A 112 9.07 25.17 -4.42
CA LEU A 112 9.63 24.36 -3.35
C LEU A 112 8.80 23.08 -3.22
N ILE A 113 9.45 22.02 -2.74
CA ILE A 113 8.79 20.77 -2.39
C ILE A 113 8.69 20.72 -0.88
N CYS A 114 7.46 20.75 -0.38
CA CYS A 114 7.15 20.54 1.02
C CYS A 114 6.88 19.04 1.25
N GLN A 115 7.69 18.41 2.10
CA GLN A 115 7.59 16.98 2.42
C GLN A 115 8.23 16.70 3.78
N TYR A 116 7.96 15.53 4.35
CA TYR A 116 8.67 15.06 5.54
C TYR A 116 10.00 14.36 5.16
N PRO A 117 11.02 14.43 6.02
CA PRO A 117 12.35 13.88 5.76
C PRO A 117 12.37 12.34 5.80
N ILE A 118 11.43 11.74 6.54
CA ILE A 118 11.28 10.28 6.67
C ILE A 118 10.00 9.85 5.97
N GLN A 119 10.10 8.81 5.15
CA GLN A 119 8.98 8.27 4.36
C GLN A 119 8.98 6.75 4.42
N ILE A 120 7.79 6.15 4.28
CA ILE A 120 7.69 4.70 4.03
C ILE A 120 7.90 4.45 2.54
N LYS A 121 8.98 3.72 2.22
CA LYS A 121 9.30 3.33 0.85
C LYS A 121 8.54 2.09 0.41
N GLU A 122 8.44 1.10 1.29
CA GLU A 122 7.83 -0.19 0.98
C GLU A 122 7.28 -0.85 2.25
N ILE A 123 6.11 -1.45 2.12
CA ILE A 123 5.54 -2.35 3.13
C ILE A 123 5.33 -3.71 2.48
N LYS A 124 6.08 -4.71 2.93
CA LYS A 124 5.81 -6.13 2.62
C LYS A 124 5.04 -6.72 3.77
N PHE A 125 3.73 -6.84 3.58
CA PHE A 125 2.80 -7.37 4.57
C PHE A 125 2.03 -8.55 3.95
N PRO A 126 1.73 -9.61 4.71
CA PRO A 126 0.93 -10.72 4.19
C PRO A 126 -0.50 -10.26 3.89
N PHE A 127 -0.98 -10.58 2.69
CA PHE A 127 -2.35 -10.30 2.26
C PHE A 127 -3.32 -11.41 2.67
N VAL A 128 -2.81 -12.60 3.00
CA VAL A 128 -3.61 -13.78 3.36
C VAL A 128 -2.96 -14.55 4.50
N LEU A 129 -3.75 -14.93 5.52
CA LEU A 129 -3.32 -15.75 6.65
C LEU A 129 -4.29 -16.89 6.95
N CYS A 130 -3.76 -18.01 7.41
CA CYS A 130 -4.52 -19.07 8.06
C CYS A 130 -4.60 -18.82 9.58
N PRO A 131 -5.52 -19.46 10.32
CA PRO A 131 -5.53 -19.43 11.78
C PRO A 131 -4.24 -19.97 12.39
N ASN A 132 -3.75 -19.34 13.46
CA ASN A 132 -2.49 -19.65 14.14
C ASN A 132 -1.25 -19.59 13.23
N GLU A 133 -1.33 -18.87 12.12
CA GLU A 133 -0.21 -18.71 11.21
C GLU A 133 0.66 -17.52 11.64
N LEU A 134 1.97 -17.77 11.67
CA LEU A 134 2.99 -16.76 11.87
C LEU A 134 3.47 -16.25 10.51
N ALA A 135 3.48 -14.93 10.32
CA ALA A 135 4.05 -14.30 9.15
C ALA A 135 4.99 -13.15 9.55
N ILE A 136 5.92 -12.78 8.67
CA ILE A 136 6.85 -11.68 8.90
C ILE A 136 6.42 -10.49 8.06
N ALA A 137 6.10 -9.39 8.73
CA ALA A 137 5.90 -8.09 8.13
C ALA A 137 7.22 -7.34 8.07
N THR A 138 7.47 -6.66 6.95
CA THR A 138 8.69 -5.90 6.72
C THR A 138 8.34 -4.50 6.24
N VAL A 139 8.90 -3.49 6.91
CA VAL A 139 8.70 -2.08 6.55
C VAL A 139 10.05 -1.46 6.25
N THR A 140 10.14 -0.78 5.11
CA THR A 140 11.33 -0.08 4.67
C THR A 140 11.08 1.42 4.74
N PHE A 141 11.84 2.11 5.57
CA PHE A 141 11.86 3.57 5.67
C PHE A 141 13.00 4.15 4.85
N THR A 142 12.81 5.36 4.34
CA THR A 142 13.84 6.16 3.68
C THR A 142 14.01 7.49 4.39
N ASN A 143 15.25 7.91 4.58
CA ASN A 143 15.61 9.26 5.01
C ASN A 143 16.12 10.06 3.81
N LEU A 144 15.42 11.14 3.47
CA LEU A 144 15.75 12.03 2.36
C LEU A 144 16.63 13.21 2.77
N SER A 145 16.79 13.42 4.07
CA SER A 145 17.55 14.55 4.61
C SER A 145 19.06 14.29 4.61
N THR A 146 19.83 15.35 4.83
CA THR A 146 21.26 15.30 5.13
C THR A 146 21.56 14.96 6.59
N GLY A 147 20.54 14.91 7.46
CA GLY A 147 20.66 14.64 8.89
C GLY A 147 20.32 13.21 9.29
N VAL A 148 20.67 12.85 10.53
CA VAL A 148 20.36 11.54 11.12
C VAL A 148 19.02 11.61 11.85
N TYR A 149 18.17 10.61 11.64
CA TYR A 149 16.87 10.47 12.33
C TYR A 149 16.77 9.15 13.11
N GLY A 150 15.82 9.07 14.04
CA GLY A 150 15.60 7.90 14.89
C GLY A 150 16.46 7.91 16.14
N THR A 151 16.44 6.82 16.90
CA THR A 151 17.13 6.73 18.19
C THR A 151 18.60 6.39 17.95
N CYS A 152 19.49 7.34 18.26
CA CYS A 152 20.92 7.23 18.00
C CYS A 152 21.72 7.50 19.30
N PRO A 153 22.49 6.53 19.80
CA PRO A 153 23.36 6.73 20.96
C PRO A 153 24.62 7.56 20.65
N SER A 154 25.09 7.51 19.40
CA SER A 154 26.42 7.99 19.00
C SER A 154 26.42 9.30 18.21
N ALA A 155 25.25 9.78 17.77
CA ALA A 155 25.11 11.03 17.02
C ALA A 155 23.86 11.79 17.45
N ARG A 156 23.86 13.11 17.24
CA ARG A 156 22.68 13.95 17.49
C ARG A 156 21.62 13.64 16.42
N SER A 157 20.52 13.04 16.85
CA SER A 157 19.34 12.84 16.01
C SER A 157 18.58 14.17 15.83
N LEU A 158 18.06 14.43 14.63
CA LEU A 158 17.18 15.55 14.33
C LEU A 158 15.72 15.29 14.75
N GLY A 159 15.37 14.05 15.08
CA GLY A 159 14.04 13.71 15.58
C GLY A 159 13.83 12.22 15.78
N SER A 160 13.02 11.87 16.79
CA SER A 160 12.60 10.49 17.01
C SER A 160 11.66 10.02 15.91
N VAL A 161 11.85 8.79 15.45
CA VAL A 161 10.97 8.14 14.46
C VAL A 161 10.34 6.92 15.12
N LYS A 162 9.01 6.81 15.06
CA LYS A 162 8.26 5.70 15.60
C LYS A 162 7.29 5.17 14.55
N CYS A 163 6.98 3.89 14.61
CA CYS A 163 5.95 3.25 13.80
C CYS A 163 4.91 2.66 14.74
N ARG A 164 3.64 3.03 14.59
CA ARG A 164 2.54 2.49 15.40
C ARG A 164 1.70 1.57 14.54
N PHE A 165 1.62 0.31 14.92
CA PHE A 165 0.78 -0.68 14.29
C PHE A 165 -0.50 -0.90 15.10
N SER A 166 -1.62 -1.03 14.41
CA SER A 166 -2.92 -1.36 15.01
C SER A 166 -3.70 -2.26 14.06
N ALA A 167 -4.24 -3.37 14.55
CA ALA A 167 -4.98 -4.31 13.71
C ALA A 167 -6.24 -4.81 14.43
N HIS A 168 -7.05 -5.56 13.68
CA HIS A 168 -8.15 -6.32 14.23
C HIS A 168 -7.71 -7.17 15.44
N SER A 169 -8.58 -7.35 16.44
CA SER A 169 -8.27 -8.04 17.71
C SER A 169 -7.75 -9.48 17.55
N CYS A 170 -8.06 -10.11 16.41
CA CYS A 170 -7.60 -11.44 16.07
C CYS A 170 -6.21 -11.49 15.42
N ILE A 171 -5.58 -10.35 15.13
CA ILE A 171 -4.21 -10.25 14.59
C ILE A 171 -3.34 -9.64 15.70
N GLN A 172 -2.36 -10.41 16.15
CA GLN A 172 -1.41 -9.95 17.16
C GLN A 172 -0.08 -9.70 16.50
N VAL A 173 0.55 -8.58 16.87
CA VAL A 173 1.96 -8.37 16.54
C VAL A 173 2.80 -9.07 17.58
N VAL A 174 3.90 -9.66 17.16
CA VAL A 174 4.88 -10.31 18.02
C VAL A 174 6.24 -9.73 17.66
N PRO A 175 7.08 -9.38 18.65
CA PRO A 175 8.44 -8.95 18.37
C PRO A 175 9.17 -10.01 17.54
N ALA A 176 9.66 -9.65 16.34
CA ALA A 176 10.67 -10.49 15.70
C ALA A 176 11.95 -10.34 16.54
N SER A 177 12.60 -11.47 16.82
CA SER A 177 13.88 -11.66 17.53
C SER A 177 14.70 -10.43 17.97
N ARG A 178 15.34 -10.61 19.14
CA ARG A 178 15.92 -9.62 20.06
C ARG A 178 16.85 -8.49 19.55
N ASN A 179 17.04 -8.21 18.27
CA ASN A 179 18.14 -7.34 17.82
C ASN A 179 17.79 -6.11 16.96
N GLU A 180 16.54 -5.84 16.57
CA GLU A 180 16.30 -4.76 15.58
C GLU A 180 15.31 -3.63 15.91
N ALA A 181 14.58 -3.68 17.03
CA ALA A 181 13.89 -2.50 17.59
C ALA A 181 13.34 -2.86 18.98
N TYR A 182 13.70 -2.10 20.02
CA TYR A 182 13.05 -2.22 21.33
C TYR A 182 12.58 -0.85 21.82
N VAL A 183 11.27 -0.67 21.90
CA VAL A 183 10.47 -0.67 23.14
C VAL A 183 9.04 -1.04 22.74
N TYR A 184 8.47 -2.07 23.36
CA TYR A 184 7.18 -2.66 23.01
C TYR A 184 6.11 -2.20 24.01
N HIS A 185 5.31 -1.20 23.67
CA HIS A 185 4.05 -0.91 24.36
C HIS A 185 2.98 -0.65 23.30
N ASN A 186 1.91 -1.47 23.30
CA ASN A 186 0.72 -1.28 22.48
C ASN A 186 0.96 -1.14 20.95
N GLY A 187 1.90 -1.91 20.38
CA GLY A 187 2.15 -1.91 18.92
C GLY A 187 2.98 -0.72 18.41
N ILE A 188 3.63 0.03 19.29
CA ILE A 188 4.56 1.10 18.92
C ILE A 188 5.98 0.55 18.83
N TYR A 189 6.66 0.85 17.72
CA TYR A 189 8.03 0.49 17.40
C TYR A 189 8.87 1.76 17.29
N GLU A 190 9.85 1.91 18.18
CA GLU A 190 10.84 2.96 18.05
C GLU A 190 11.90 2.55 17.04
N ILE A 191 12.17 3.42 16.06
CA ILE A 191 13.11 3.13 14.99
C ILE A 191 14.45 3.73 15.38
N ASN A 192 15.45 2.85 15.44
CA ASN A 192 16.85 3.22 15.66
C ASN A 192 17.36 4.12 14.52
N GLN A 193 18.64 4.50 14.60
CA GLN A 193 19.31 5.35 13.62
C GLN A 193 19.01 5.01 12.14
N ILE A 194 18.52 6.02 11.42
CA ILE A 194 18.40 6.08 9.96
C ILE A 194 19.39 7.15 9.46
N LEU A 195 20.40 6.73 8.71
CA LEU A 195 21.46 7.62 8.21
C LEU A 195 20.93 8.56 7.12
N PRO A 196 21.63 9.67 6.85
CA PRO A 196 21.30 10.57 5.75
C PRO A 196 21.25 9.83 4.42
N ASN A 197 20.27 10.15 3.58
CA ASN A 197 20.10 9.55 2.25
C ASN A 197 20.10 8.01 2.22
N SER A 198 19.71 7.37 3.32
CA SER A 198 19.75 5.92 3.48
C SER A 198 18.36 5.32 3.67
N THR A 199 18.30 3.98 3.64
CA THR A 199 17.10 3.24 4.00
C THR A 199 17.33 2.40 5.25
N LYS A 200 16.27 2.15 6.00
CA LYS A 200 16.28 1.26 7.16
C LYS A 200 15.08 0.34 7.08
N GLN A 201 15.33 -0.95 7.25
CA GLN A 201 14.28 -1.95 7.30
C GLN A 201 14.04 -2.36 8.74
N ILE A 202 12.77 -2.53 9.10
CA ILE A 202 12.36 -3.22 10.33
C ILE A 202 11.54 -4.45 9.96
N ARG A 203 11.63 -5.47 10.80
CA ARG A 203 10.85 -6.70 10.67
C ARG A 203 10.15 -6.97 11.98
N PHE A 204 8.90 -7.39 11.90
CA PHE A 204 8.15 -7.87 13.05
C PHE A 204 7.28 -9.04 12.63
N ALA A 205 7.02 -9.94 13.56
CA ALA A 205 6.14 -11.06 13.30
C ALA A 205 4.71 -10.65 13.58
N ILE A 206 3.78 -11.23 12.83
CA ILE A 206 2.35 -11.16 13.12
C ILE A 206 1.85 -12.59 13.24
N ILE A 207 0.92 -12.80 14.17
CA ILE A 207 0.26 -14.07 14.37
C ILE A 207 -1.24 -13.88 14.36
N SER A 208 -1.94 -14.69 13.59
CA SER A 208 -3.39 -14.79 13.66
C SER A 208 -3.79 -15.66 14.84
N SER A 209 -4.76 -15.23 15.63
CA SER A 209 -5.32 -16.05 16.72
C SER A 209 -6.16 -17.21 16.17
N ALA A 210 -6.39 -18.25 16.99
CA ALA A 210 -7.31 -19.33 16.63
C ALA A 210 -8.74 -18.84 16.34
N ASN A 211 -9.15 -17.72 16.93
CA ASN A 211 -10.48 -17.14 16.74
C ASN A 211 -10.70 -16.56 15.34
N THR A 212 -9.65 -16.42 14.51
CA THR A 212 -9.82 -16.02 13.10
C THR A 212 -10.62 -17.04 12.28
N GLN A 213 -10.80 -18.27 12.76
CA GLN A 213 -11.68 -19.26 12.13
C GLN A 213 -13.11 -18.73 11.94
N ASN A 214 -13.60 -17.90 12.88
CA ASN A 214 -14.89 -17.25 12.78
C ASN A 214 -14.95 -16.16 11.71
N TRP A 215 -13.84 -15.87 11.02
CA TRP A 215 -13.66 -14.80 10.06
C TRP A 215 -13.13 -15.32 8.72
N TYR A 216 -13.28 -16.62 8.42
CA TYR A 216 -12.92 -17.17 7.12
C TYR A 216 -13.57 -16.37 5.98
N TYR A 217 -12.73 -16.10 4.98
CA TYR A 217 -12.98 -15.31 3.78
C TYR A 217 -13.42 -13.87 4.03
N ASP A 218 -13.20 -13.36 5.24
CA ASP A 218 -13.35 -11.95 5.59
C ASP A 218 -12.01 -11.20 5.53
N ASN A 219 -12.10 -9.89 5.44
CA ASN A 219 -10.97 -8.96 5.35
C ASN A 219 -10.76 -8.24 6.69
N LEU A 220 -9.76 -8.68 7.45
CA LEU A 220 -9.42 -8.08 8.72
C LEU A 220 -8.48 -6.89 8.53
N PHE A 221 -8.86 -5.72 9.03
CA PHE A 221 -8.06 -4.50 8.86
C PHE A 221 -6.75 -4.52 9.66
N TRP A 222 -5.77 -3.81 9.12
CA TRP A 222 -4.61 -3.32 9.84
C TRP A 222 -4.22 -1.92 9.37
N ASN A 223 -3.63 -1.18 10.29
CA ASN A 223 -3.21 0.20 10.13
C ASN A 223 -1.78 0.36 10.65
N MET A 224 -1.03 1.24 10.01
CA MET A 224 0.31 1.62 10.39
C MET A 224 0.48 3.13 10.28
N ASP A 225 0.79 3.78 11.39
CA ASP A 225 1.11 5.19 11.42
C ASP A 225 2.63 5.36 11.51
N LEU A 226 3.23 6.13 10.62
CA LEU A 226 4.60 6.64 10.77
C LEU A 226 4.55 7.95 11.55
N LEU A 227 5.28 8.00 12.66
CA LEU A 227 5.38 9.16 13.51
C LEU A 227 6.79 9.75 13.45
N LEU A 228 6.87 11.06 13.26
CA LEU A 228 8.07 11.86 13.39
C LEU A 228 7.85 12.88 14.50
N ARG A 229 8.73 12.88 15.52
CA ARG A 229 8.59 13.76 16.70
C ARG A 229 7.19 13.68 17.32
N ASP A 230 6.70 12.44 17.48
CA ASP A 230 5.37 12.09 18.01
C ASP A 230 4.16 12.60 17.20
N THR A 231 4.39 13.17 16.01
CA THR A 231 3.34 13.58 15.07
C THR A 231 3.18 12.55 13.98
N VAL A 232 1.95 12.15 13.67
CA VAL A 232 1.66 11.24 12.53
C VAL A 232 1.89 11.99 11.23
N ILE A 233 2.82 11.49 10.41
CA ILE A 233 3.21 12.11 9.14
C ILE A 233 2.74 11.32 7.92
N GLU A 234 2.50 10.03 8.08
CA GLU A 234 2.05 9.13 7.03
C GLU A 234 1.25 7.97 7.65
N LYS A 235 0.15 7.56 7.02
CA LYS A 235 -0.70 6.48 7.48
C LYS A 235 -0.93 5.45 6.38
N HIS A 236 -0.69 4.18 6.67
CA HIS A 236 -1.01 3.06 5.79
C HIS A 236 -2.13 2.22 6.37
N GLN A 237 -3.04 1.78 5.51
CA GLN A 237 -4.20 0.97 5.88
C GLN A 237 -4.41 -0.09 4.80
N ASN A 238 -4.58 -1.33 5.23
CA ASN A 238 -4.89 -2.43 4.33
C ASN A 238 -5.61 -3.54 5.11
N ASN A 239 -5.95 -4.62 4.42
CA ASN A 239 -6.64 -5.77 5.01
C ASN A 239 -5.81 -7.05 4.84
N ILE A 240 -6.08 -8.02 5.71
CA ILE A 240 -5.61 -9.40 5.59
C ILE A 240 -6.85 -10.27 5.41
N ARG A 241 -6.87 -11.08 4.35
CA ARG A 241 -7.90 -12.10 4.19
C ARG A 241 -7.57 -13.33 5.02
N ILE A 242 -8.55 -13.86 5.75
CA ILE A 242 -8.37 -15.10 6.50
C ILE A 242 -8.88 -16.28 5.69
N VAL A 243 -8.09 -17.34 5.53
CA VAL A 243 -8.49 -18.54 4.79
C VAL A 243 -8.32 -19.81 5.64
N PRO A 244 -9.09 -20.87 5.38
CA PRO A 244 -8.88 -22.15 6.06
C PRO A 244 -7.50 -22.72 5.74
N LYS A 245 -6.90 -23.39 6.73
CA LYS A 245 -5.64 -24.10 6.53
C LYS A 245 -5.89 -25.38 5.73
N PHE A 246 -5.28 -25.46 4.56
CA PHE A 246 -5.23 -26.68 3.76
C PHE A 246 -4.15 -27.65 4.25
N VAL A 247 -4.50 -28.94 4.38
CA VAL A 247 -3.58 -30.01 4.75
C VAL A 247 -3.63 -31.07 3.64
N PRO A 248 -2.61 -31.15 2.76
CA PRO A 248 -2.65 -32.00 1.57
C PRO A 248 -2.85 -33.50 1.83
N SER A 249 -2.45 -33.99 3.00
CA SER A 249 -2.50 -35.42 3.35
C SER A 249 -3.86 -35.91 3.88
N GLU A 250 -4.78 -35.00 4.20
CA GLU A 250 -6.06 -35.35 4.79
C GLU A 250 -7.09 -35.63 3.69
N ARG A 251 -7.78 -36.78 3.79
CA ARG A 251 -8.86 -37.14 2.86
C ARG A 251 -10.13 -36.33 3.14
N THR A 252 -10.86 -36.02 2.08
CA THR A 252 -12.10 -35.24 2.12
C THR A 252 -13.03 -35.68 0.99
N ASP A 253 -14.33 -35.49 1.17
CA ASP A 253 -15.29 -35.74 0.09
C ASP A 253 -15.21 -34.62 -0.95
N ILE A 254 -15.11 -33.37 -0.49
CA ILE A 254 -15.09 -32.18 -1.34
C ILE A 254 -13.84 -31.34 -1.08
N LEU A 255 -13.15 -30.95 -2.16
CA LEU A 255 -12.16 -29.88 -2.15
C LEU A 255 -12.73 -28.66 -2.89
N LEU A 256 -13.00 -27.60 -2.15
CA LEU A 256 -13.43 -26.32 -2.68
C LEU A 256 -12.24 -25.43 -2.99
N ILE A 257 -12.05 -25.12 -4.26
CA ILE A 257 -10.99 -24.23 -4.74
C ILE A 257 -11.58 -22.84 -4.94
N THR A 258 -10.97 -21.86 -4.29
CA THR A 258 -11.49 -20.49 -4.13
C THR A 258 -10.50 -19.47 -4.67
N ASP A 259 -11.03 -18.38 -5.24
CA ASP A 259 -10.25 -17.27 -5.77
C ASP A 259 -10.23 -16.06 -4.80
N SER A 260 -9.63 -14.96 -5.26
CA SER A 260 -9.54 -13.70 -4.51
C SER A 260 -10.86 -13.00 -4.21
N LEU A 261 -11.90 -13.32 -4.97
CA LEU A 261 -13.20 -12.67 -4.93
C LEU A 261 -14.21 -13.44 -4.07
N PHE A 262 -13.95 -14.74 -3.84
CA PHE A 262 -14.78 -15.58 -2.98
C PHE A 262 -14.97 -14.95 -1.59
N THR A 263 -16.23 -14.81 -1.20
CA THR A 263 -16.65 -14.05 -0.03
C THR A 263 -16.96 -14.96 1.15
N ARG A 264 -17.03 -14.34 2.34
CA ARG A 264 -17.52 -15.01 3.54
C ARG A 264 -18.95 -15.52 3.40
N THR A 265 -19.84 -14.79 2.72
CA THR A 265 -21.24 -15.21 2.54
C THR A 265 -21.29 -16.50 1.75
N GLU A 266 -20.60 -16.57 0.62
CA GLU A 266 -20.52 -17.78 -0.20
C GLU A 266 -19.92 -18.94 0.61
N PHE A 267 -18.84 -18.69 1.37
CA PHE A 267 -18.26 -19.70 2.24
C PHE A 267 -19.28 -20.35 3.18
N LEU A 268 -20.10 -19.55 3.85
CA LEU A 268 -21.12 -20.05 4.78
C LEU A 268 -22.20 -20.85 4.05
N GLU A 269 -22.64 -20.39 2.88
CA GLU A 269 -23.63 -21.10 2.05
C GLU A 269 -23.12 -22.47 1.59
N TYR A 270 -21.88 -22.54 1.07
CA TYR A 270 -21.26 -23.82 0.69
C TYR A 270 -21.04 -24.73 1.90
N GLN A 271 -20.63 -24.17 3.05
CA GLN A 271 -20.46 -24.94 4.27
C GLN A 271 -21.79 -25.57 4.73
N ASP A 272 -22.89 -24.83 4.67
CA ASP A 272 -24.22 -25.33 5.02
C ASP A 272 -24.71 -26.37 4.00
N LEU A 273 -24.48 -26.14 2.70
CA LEU A 273 -24.77 -27.11 1.64
C LEU A 273 -24.06 -28.44 1.86
N PHE A 274 -22.74 -28.42 2.09
CA PHE A 274 -21.96 -29.63 2.32
C PHE A 274 -22.38 -30.34 3.60
N ARG A 275 -22.77 -29.58 4.64
CA ARG A 275 -23.31 -30.16 5.88
C ARG A 275 -24.64 -30.86 5.65
N LEU A 276 -25.54 -30.31 4.82
CA LEU A 276 -26.83 -30.92 4.50
C LEU A 276 -26.67 -32.30 3.83
N PHE A 277 -25.64 -32.47 3.01
CA PHE A 277 -25.32 -33.75 2.37
C PHE A 277 -24.35 -34.64 3.16
N ASN A 278 -23.96 -34.21 4.37
CA ASN A 278 -22.98 -34.91 5.21
C ASN A 278 -21.62 -35.14 4.53
N PHE A 279 -21.19 -34.20 3.69
CA PHE A 279 -19.87 -34.23 3.04
C PHE A 279 -18.82 -33.55 3.92
N SER A 280 -17.67 -34.20 4.05
CA SER A 280 -16.46 -33.56 4.55
C SER A 280 -15.89 -32.62 3.47
N SER A 281 -15.55 -31.39 3.86
CA SER A 281 -15.04 -30.37 2.93
C SER A 281 -13.71 -29.79 3.38
N ARG A 282 -12.85 -29.50 2.40
CA ARG A 282 -11.60 -28.73 2.56
C ARG A 282 -11.53 -27.62 1.53
N TYR A 283 -10.64 -26.68 1.78
CA TYR A 283 -10.58 -25.43 1.03
C TYR A 283 -9.15 -25.19 0.55
N TRP A 284 -9.01 -24.87 -0.74
CA TRP A 284 -7.77 -24.40 -1.35
C TRP A 284 -7.99 -22.96 -1.82
N ASP A 285 -7.33 -22.01 -1.19
CA ASP A 285 -7.34 -20.63 -1.64
C ASP A 285 -6.16 -20.36 -2.60
N MET A 286 -6.46 -19.92 -3.82
CA MET A 286 -5.45 -19.68 -4.85
C MET A 286 -4.52 -18.50 -4.53
N GLN A 287 -4.95 -17.52 -3.74
CA GLN A 287 -4.05 -16.44 -3.31
C GLN A 287 -3.03 -16.95 -2.29
N LYS A 288 -3.43 -17.92 -1.44
CA LYS A 288 -2.56 -18.49 -0.42
C LYS A 288 -1.61 -19.56 -0.96
N TYR A 289 -2.15 -20.53 -1.68
CA TYR A 289 -1.42 -21.74 -2.09
C TYR A 289 -0.97 -21.69 -3.55
N GLY A 290 -1.36 -20.65 -4.27
CA GLY A 290 -1.04 -20.47 -5.68
C GLY A 290 -2.00 -21.22 -6.61
N PRO A 291 -1.82 -21.00 -7.92
CA PRO A 291 -2.59 -21.70 -8.94
C PRO A 291 -2.13 -23.17 -9.08
N LEU A 292 -2.97 -24.02 -9.69
CA LEU A 292 -2.77 -25.48 -9.74
C LEU A 292 -1.78 -25.90 -10.84
N ASN A 293 -0.63 -25.23 -10.92
CA ASN A 293 0.31 -25.34 -12.04
C ASN A 293 1.38 -26.42 -11.81
N ASN A 294 1.41 -27.01 -10.61
CA ASN A 294 2.39 -28.02 -10.26
C ASN A 294 2.12 -29.30 -11.03
N SER A 295 3.19 -29.91 -11.54
CA SER A 295 3.13 -31.07 -12.44
C SER A 295 2.42 -32.29 -11.83
N GLU A 296 2.41 -32.44 -10.50
CA GLU A 296 1.61 -33.43 -9.75
C GLU A 296 1.30 -32.94 -8.32
N PRO A 297 0.10 -32.40 -8.04
CA PRO A 297 -0.27 -32.07 -6.68
C PRO A 297 -0.55 -33.32 -5.85
N ILE A 298 0.17 -33.49 -4.73
CA ILE A 298 0.02 -34.62 -3.79
C ILE A 298 -1.42 -34.76 -3.27
N TRP A 299 -2.18 -33.68 -3.26
CA TRP A 299 -3.57 -33.64 -2.81
C TRP A 299 -4.60 -34.12 -3.85
N LEU A 300 -4.21 -34.36 -5.11
CA LEU A 300 -5.17 -34.70 -6.17
C LEU A 300 -5.97 -35.98 -5.88
N HIS A 301 -5.39 -36.87 -5.06
CA HIS A 301 -5.97 -38.16 -4.66
C HIS A 301 -6.63 -38.13 -3.27
N THR A 302 -6.67 -36.97 -2.62
CA THR A 302 -7.24 -36.85 -1.27
C THR A 302 -8.66 -36.30 -1.26
N ALA A 303 -9.15 -35.78 -2.37
CA ALA A 303 -10.55 -35.39 -2.55
C ALA A 303 -11.27 -36.37 -3.48
N ASN A 304 -12.56 -36.63 -3.23
CA ASN A 304 -13.41 -37.33 -4.20
C ASN A 304 -13.95 -36.34 -5.24
N ILE A 305 -14.45 -35.19 -4.80
CA ILE A 305 -15.03 -34.16 -5.67
C ILE A 305 -14.22 -32.89 -5.54
N ILE A 306 -13.84 -32.31 -6.67
CA ILE A 306 -13.22 -30.98 -6.74
C ILE A 306 -14.26 -29.99 -7.25
N ILE A 307 -14.50 -28.92 -6.48
CA ILE A 307 -15.36 -27.81 -6.88
C ILE A 307 -14.49 -26.58 -7.08
N PHE A 308 -14.48 -26.02 -8.27
CA PHE A 308 -13.74 -24.79 -8.59
C PHE A 308 -14.72 -23.63 -8.71
N ILE A 309 -14.56 -22.62 -7.85
CA ILE A 309 -15.35 -21.38 -7.92
C ILE A 309 -14.46 -20.28 -8.49
N TYR A 310 -14.86 -19.72 -9.63
CA TYR A 310 -14.20 -18.56 -10.22
C TYR A 310 -15.19 -17.40 -10.37
N SER A 311 -14.90 -16.30 -9.70
CA SER A 311 -15.79 -15.14 -9.71
C SER A 311 -15.37 -14.10 -10.75
N ASN A 312 -14.21 -14.29 -11.40
CA ASN A 312 -13.67 -13.37 -12.40
C ASN A 312 -13.89 -13.88 -13.84
N PRO A 313 -14.66 -13.19 -14.69
CA PRO A 313 -14.88 -13.58 -16.08
C PRO A 313 -13.62 -13.48 -16.95
N LYS A 314 -12.58 -12.74 -16.50
CA LYS A 314 -11.30 -12.61 -17.22
C LYS A 314 -10.26 -13.66 -16.84
N SER A 315 -10.45 -14.39 -15.73
CA SER A 315 -9.59 -15.53 -15.41
C SER A 315 -10.02 -16.71 -16.26
N LYS A 316 -9.45 -16.80 -17.46
CA LYS A 316 -9.64 -17.94 -18.35
C LYS A 316 -9.40 -19.23 -17.58
N PHE A 317 -10.21 -20.26 -17.86
CA PHE A 317 -10.11 -21.66 -17.39
C PHE A 317 -8.72 -22.32 -17.57
N ASN A 318 -7.76 -21.61 -18.15
CA ASN A 318 -6.33 -21.93 -18.17
C ASN A 318 -5.69 -22.13 -16.78
N MET A 319 -6.42 -21.95 -15.69
CA MET A 319 -5.94 -22.12 -14.32
C MET A 319 -5.88 -23.58 -13.85
N ILE A 320 -6.61 -24.49 -14.50
CA ILE A 320 -6.49 -25.93 -14.24
C ILE A 320 -5.99 -26.62 -15.51
N PRO A 321 -4.75 -27.12 -15.53
CA PRO A 321 -4.26 -27.91 -16.64
C PRO A 321 -5.18 -29.12 -16.89
N SER A 322 -5.62 -29.31 -18.14
CA SER A 322 -6.51 -30.41 -18.54
C SER A 322 -5.99 -31.80 -18.14
N HIS A 323 -4.67 -31.97 -18.13
CA HIS A 323 -4.03 -33.21 -17.68
C HIS A 323 -4.24 -33.51 -16.18
N LEU A 324 -4.38 -32.49 -15.31
CA LEU A 324 -4.66 -32.69 -13.88
C LEU A 324 -6.10 -33.13 -13.66
N LEU A 325 -7.04 -32.57 -14.42
CA LEU A 325 -8.44 -33.01 -14.40
C LEU A 325 -8.54 -34.48 -14.80
N LEU A 326 -7.91 -34.86 -15.91
CA LEU A 326 -7.90 -36.26 -16.37
C LEU A 326 -7.25 -37.20 -15.32
N LYS A 327 -6.15 -36.78 -14.71
CA LYS A 327 -5.51 -37.56 -13.62
C LYS A 327 -6.43 -37.72 -12.41
N HIS A 328 -7.16 -36.69 -12.02
CA HIS A 328 -8.10 -36.75 -10.90
C HIS A 328 -9.26 -37.70 -11.21
N MET A 329 -9.90 -37.52 -12.38
CA MET A 329 -11.00 -38.37 -12.82
C MET A 329 -10.60 -39.85 -12.92
N ASN A 330 -9.34 -40.14 -13.27
CA ASN A 330 -8.81 -41.52 -13.33
C ASN A 330 -8.33 -42.05 -11.96
N SER A 331 -8.38 -41.26 -10.89
CA SER A 331 -7.83 -41.66 -9.59
C SER A 331 -8.80 -42.42 -8.69
N SER A 332 -10.10 -42.33 -8.95
CA SER A 332 -11.14 -43.02 -8.20
C SER A 332 -12.44 -43.08 -8.98
N ASP A 333 -13.23 -44.14 -8.79
CA ASP A 333 -14.59 -44.26 -9.35
C ASP A 333 -15.57 -43.20 -8.80
N TYR A 334 -15.19 -42.55 -7.69
CA TYR A 334 -15.94 -41.45 -7.06
C TYR A 334 -15.37 -40.07 -7.40
N ALA A 335 -14.40 -40.00 -8.31
CA ALA A 335 -13.79 -38.75 -8.72
C ALA A 335 -14.79 -37.89 -9.49
N GLY A 336 -14.94 -36.63 -9.09
CA GLY A 336 -15.85 -35.68 -9.72
C GLY A 336 -15.25 -34.29 -9.81
N PHE A 337 -15.62 -33.55 -10.85
CA PHE A 337 -15.20 -32.17 -11.02
C PHE A 337 -16.39 -31.28 -11.35
N ILE A 338 -16.54 -30.19 -10.60
CA ILE A 338 -17.57 -29.18 -10.80
C ILE A 338 -16.88 -27.82 -10.93
N CYS A 339 -17.27 -27.03 -11.93
CA CYS A 339 -16.82 -25.66 -12.07
C CYS A 339 -18.01 -24.70 -12.03
N ILE A 340 -17.89 -23.63 -11.23
CA ILE A 340 -18.94 -22.64 -10.99
C ILE A 340 -18.35 -21.25 -11.17
N GLY A 341 -18.92 -20.42 -12.03
CA GLY A 341 -18.46 -19.05 -12.17
C GLY A 341 -19.38 -18.13 -12.97
N ASN A 342 -19.00 -16.85 -13.04
CA ASN A 342 -19.73 -15.84 -13.79
C ASN A 342 -19.53 -16.07 -15.30
N CYS A 343 -20.57 -16.58 -15.94
CA CYS A 343 -20.66 -16.66 -17.38
C CYS A 343 -21.33 -15.39 -17.92
N GLU A 344 -20.87 -14.89 -19.06
CA GLU A 344 -21.74 -14.01 -19.87
C GLU A 344 -22.99 -14.81 -20.26
N ILE A 345 -24.13 -14.14 -20.42
CA ILE A 345 -25.48 -14.74 -20.61
C ILE A 345 -25.54 -15.75 -21.77
N ASP A 346 -24.55 -15.77 -22.65
CA ASP A 346 -24.44 -16.66 -23.81
C ASP A 346 -23.49 -17.86 -23.62
N GLU A 347 -22.83 -18.03 -22.46
CA GLU A 347 -21.87 -19.10 -22.16
C GLU A 347 -22.29 -19.93 -20.94
N LEU A 348 -23.51 -20.47 -20.93
CA LEU A 348 -24.02 -21.24 -19.80
C LEU A 348 -23.53 -22.71 -19.83
N ASP A 349 -22.26 -22.93 -19.52
CA ASP A 349 -21.71 -24.27 -19.30
C ASP A 349 -21.60 -24.56 -17.78
N PHE A 350 -22.66 -25.11 -17.19
CA PHE A 350 -22.48 -26.02 -16.06
C PHE A 350 -21.87 -27.31 -16.60
N ALA A 351 -20.54 -27.39 -16.60
CA ALA A 351 -19.88 -28.65 -16.95
C ALA A 351 -19.87 -29.58 -15.72
N ILE A 352 -20.95 -30.33 -15.54
CA ILE A 352 -20.96 -31.50 -14.65
C ILE A 352 -20.34 -32.65 -15.46
N PHE A 353 -19.08 -32.98 -15.17
CA PHE A 353 -18.46 -34.18 -15.73
C PHE A 353 -18.75 -35.37 -14.81
N ASP A 354 -19.84 -36.10 -15.08
CA ASP A 354 -20.10 -37.42 -14.50
C ASP A 354 -19.60 -38.49 -15.47
N TYR A 355 -18.41 -39.05 -15.21
CA TYR A 355 -17.79 -40.03 -16.10
C TYR A 355 -18.37 -41.44 -15.96
N ASN A 356 -19.20 -41.70 -14.93
CA ASN A 356 -19.80 -43.03 -14.73
C ASN A 356 -20.79 -43.42 -15.85
N ASN A 357 -21.21 -42.48 -16.70
CA ASN A 357 -22.08 -42.72 -17.84
C ASN A 357 -21.41 -42.61 -19.22
N LEU A 358 -20.09 -42.40 -19.30
CA LEU A 358 -19.36 -42.51 -20.56
C LEU A 358 -18.89 -43.96 -20.74
N SER A 359 -19.81 -44.81 -21.19
CA SER A 359 -19.42 -46.11 -21.73
C SER A 359 -18.43 -45.86 -22.88
N CYS A 360 -17.15 -46.20 -22.68
CA CYS A 360 -16.16 -46.28 -23.75
C CYS A 360 -16.61 -47.34 -24.77
N GLY A 361 -17.41 -46.92 -25.75
CA GLY A 361 -17.61 -47.64 -26.99
C GLY A 361 -16.30 -47.59 -27.77
N ASN A 362 -15.49 -48.64 -27.63
CA ASN A 362 -14.45 -48.96 -28.60
C ASN A 362 -15.12 -49.26 -29.94
N THR A 363 -15.27 -48.25 -30.79
CA THR A 363 -15.42 -48.45 -32.24
C THR A 363 -14.81 -47.26 -32.96
N ASN A 364 -13.79 -47.55 -33.76
CA ASN A 364 -13.39 -46.74 -34.89
C ASN A 364 -14.65 -46.38 -35.68
N ASP A 365 -15.11 -45.13 -35.63
CA ASP A 365 -15.96 -44.58 -36.67
C ASP A 365 -15.78 -43.06 -36.72
N GLU A 366 -15.57 -42.60 -37.94
CA GLU A 366 -15.29 -41.24 -38.34
C GLU A 366 -16.49 -40.31 -38.10
N ASN A 367 -16.19 -39.06 -37.72
CA ASN A 367 -16.96 -37.84 -38.01
C ASN A 367 -18.49 -37.90 -37.84
N LYS A 368 -18.98 -37.28 -36.75
CA LYS A 368 -19.99 -36.19 -36.81
C LYS A 368 -20.20 -35.55 -35.44
N SER A 369 -20.10 -34.23 -35.41
CA SER A 369 -20.52 -33.38 -34.30
C SER A 369 -22.06 -33.34 -34.23
N GLU A 370 -22.62 -33.91 -33.18
CA GLU A 370 -24.03 -33.66 -32.81
C GLU A 370 -24.08 -32.66 -31.65
N LYS A 371 -24.61 -31.46 -31.95
CA LYS A 371 -25.12 -30.52 -30.96
C LYS A 371 -26.43 -31.09 -30.41
N ILE A 372 -26.43 -31.50 -29.14
CA ILE A 372 -27.67 -31.77 -28.41
C ILE A 372 -28.02 -30.49 -27.63
N ASN A 373 -28.96 -29.72 -28.17
CA ASN A 373 -29.65 -28.68 -27.42
C ASN A 373 -30.80 -29.32 -26.65
N HIS A 374 -30.77 -29.29 -25.32
CA HIS A 374 -31.97 -29.49 -24.50
C HIS A 374 -32.54 -28.14 -24.09
N ARG A 375 -33.83 -27.97 -24.37
CA ARG A 375 -34.70 -26.87 -23.91
C ARG A 375 -35.08 -27.04 -22.45
#